data_AF-A0A6J2K5U5-F1
#
_entry.id   AF-A0A6J2K5U5-F1
#
_cell.length_a   1.000
_cell.length_b   1.000
_cell.length_c   1.000
_cell.angle_alpha   90.00
_cell.angle_beta   90.00
_cell.angle_gamma   90.00
#
_symmetry.space_group_name_H-M   'P 1'
#
loop_
_entity.id
_entity.type
_entity.pdbx_description
1 polymer ?
#
loop_
_entity_poly.entity_id
_entity_poly.type
_entity_poly.pdbx_seq_one_letter_code
_entity_poly.pdbx_strand_id
1 'polypeptide(L)'
;MTTVFGIKLPPIEAMGSNEIKTNINIDPLFYSLVEGRPVRPNTCINMYKQNIKNGALKRTLHGFIVDEVMRVEREIGMERIVYETATKHFEEYQNSFDKFLADDNNKTITVMKKSDGLSRELVNQTEEYKKMNYEMASLKSKLQYTDESLLILLSFQNFLNKASPILWQENHNVVIDTKYSEIFFLDTDIFQKINVNAVKKILTKLPPPQLYFENPEQLLNVFYMLEKQNLNYLLVTEELNSQKNKFLKALDLLKHLLRQELDYIEQKINEMENLIRKNELREIEVKEAFYKILEERLRHLITSEIVLQLYNYVEFAYERLIAPNDTKLTSLDMTLALEREYDNLMLDISTFDLDVIKRIEKETYENGVEELKQAKHAAKLLKDVDKLSKRLKSSYEPSRNNNFN
;
A
#
# COMPACT_ATOMS: atom_id res chain seq x y z
N MET A 1 -96.66 66.41 -1.13
CA MET A 1 -97.76 65.93 -0.27
C MET A 1 -97.22 65.85 1.15
N THR A 2 -97.72 66.69 2.06
CA THR A 2 -97.86 66.46 3.52
C THR A 2 -98.23 67.80 4.15
N THR A 3 -99.52 67.97 4.38
CA THR A 3 -100.16 69.04 5.12
C THR A 3 -100.08 68.76 6.62
N VAL A 4 -99.48 69.65 7.41
CA VAL A 4 -99.70 69.69 8.86
C VAL A 4 -99.73 71.16 9.31
N PHE A 5 -100.76 71.50 10.10
CA PHE A 5 -101.17 72.79 10.67
C PHE A 5 -102.26 73.56 9.91
N GLY A 6 -103.49 73.14 10.19
CA GLY A 6 -104.72 73.81 9.78
C GLY A 6 -105.02 75.04 10.63
N ILE A 7 -104.95 76.21 9.98
CA ILE A 7 -105.74 77.40 10.28
C ILE A 7 -106.20 77.93 8.92
N LYS A 8 -107.51 77.86 8.62
CA LYS A 8 -108.08 78.48 7.43
C LYS A 8 -108.22 79.98 7.67
N LEU A 9 -107.29 80.77 7.15
CA LEU A 9 -107.46 82.21 6.98
C LEU A 9 -108.47 82.45 5.84
N PRO A 10 -109.36 83.46 5.94
CA PRO A 10 -110.28 83.80 4.86
C PRO A 10 -109.51 84.23 3.61
N PRO A 11 -110.07 84.02 2.39
CA PRO A 11 -109.39 84.40 1.16
C PRO A 11 -109.15 85.91 1.15
N ILE A 12 -107.89 86.30 0.97
CA ILE A 12 -107.50 87.67 0.68
C ILE A 12 -108.04 87.97 -0.71
N GLU A 13 -109.16 88.69 -0.79
CA GLU A 13 -109.63 89.27 -2.04
C GLU A 13 -108.53 90.16 -2.62
N ALA A 14 -108.15 89.86 -3.86
CA ALA A 14 -107.25 90.69 -4.64
C ALA A 14 -107.94 92.04 -4.93
N MET A 15 -107.70 93.03 -4.08
CA MET A 15 -108.09 94.41 -4.31
C MET A 15 -107.17 95.04 -5.35
N GLY A 16 -107.37 94.65 -6.61
CA GLY A 16 -106.90 95.36 -7.78
C GLY A 16 -107.92 96.40 -8.20
N SER A 17 -107.78 97.63 -7.73
CA SER A 17 -108.13 98.84 -8.50
C SER A 17 -107.80 100.08 -7.68
N ASN A 18 -106.93 100.91 -8.25
CA ASN A 18 -106.66 102.29 -7.86
C ASN A 18 -107.95 103.12 -7.82
N GLU A 19 -108.69 103.05 -6.72
CA GLU A 19 -109.60 104.13 -6.34
C GLU A 19 -108.89 105.02 -5.34
N ILE A 20 -108.42 106.15 -5.86
CA ILE A 20 -107.97 107.29 -5.07
C ILE A 20 -109.15 107.67 -4.15
N LYS A 21 -109.09 107.25 -2.88
CA LYS A 21 -110.07 107.63 -1.86
C LYS A 21 -109.94 109.12 -1.57
N THR A 22 -110.66 109.94 -2.33
CA THR A 22 -110.82 111.38 -2.12
C THR A 22 -111.93 111.64 -1.10
N ASN A 23 -111.91 112.84 -0.48
CA ASN A 23 -112.62 113.28 0.73
C ASN A 23 -114.18 113.29 0.71
N ILE A 24 -114.86 112.41 -0.04
CA ILE A 24 -116.34 112.44 -0.19
C ILE A 24 -117.03 111.08 0.10
N ASN A 25 -116.32 110.04 0.52
CA ASN A 25 -116.97 108.81 1.03
C ASN A 25 -117.42 108.97 2.49
N ILE A 26 -118.57 109.62 2.67
CA ILE A 26 -119.32 109.62 3.93
C ILE A 26 -120.33 108.46 3.86
N ASP A 27 -120.36 107.62 4.90
CA ASP A 27 -121.23 106.46 5.07
C ASP A 27 -122.70 106.79 4.68
N PRO A 28 -123.36 106.00 3.79
CA PRO A 28 -124.74 106.25 3.35
C PRO A 28 -125.75 106.43 4.49
N LEU A 29 -125.47 105.88 5.68
CA LEU A 29 -126.32 106.00 6.86
C LEU A 29 -126.09 107.28 7.67
N PHE A 30 -125.00 108.03 7.42
CA PHE A 30 -124.62 109.22 8.18
C PHE A 30 -125.66 110.33 8.10
N TYR A 31 -126.27 110.55 6.92
CA TYR A 31 -127.30 111.57 6.76
C TYR A 31 -128.68 111.11 7.26
N SER A 32 -128.96 109.80 7.28
CA SER A 32 -130.25 109.26 7.79
C SER A 32 -130.41 109.41 9.31
N LEU A 33 -129.31 109.50 10.06
CA LEU A 33 -129.30 109.67 11.51
C LEU A 33 -129.41 111.14 11.96
N VAL A 34 -129.34 112.11 11.03
CA VAL A 34 -129.22 113.55 11.32
C VAL A 34 -130.49 114.35 10.95
N GLU A 35 -131.44 113.78 10.21
CA GLU A 35 -132.77 114.38 10.00
C GLU A 35 -133.59 114.35 11.30
N GLY A 36 -133.77 115.51 11.93
CA GLY A 36 -134.69 115.69 13.06
C GLY A 36 -134.06 115.99 14.43
N ARG A 37 -132.72 116.12 14.53
CA ARG A 37 -132.07 116.65 15.75
C ARG A 37 -131.21 117.87 15.41
N PRO A 38 -131.43 119.04 16.04
CA PRO A 38 -130.59 120.20 15.79
C PRO A 38 -129.15 119.91 16.26
N VAL A 39 -128.22 119.82 15.31
CA VAL A 39 -126.78 119.81 15.56
C VAL A 39 -126.44 121.15 16.20
N ARG A 40 -126.30 121.16 17.53
CA ARG A 40 -125.87 122.35 18.26
C ARG A 40 -124.52 122.79 17.69
N PRO A 41 -124.35 124.06 17.31
CA PRO A 41 -123.02 124.57 16.99
C PRO A 41 -122.18 124.43 18.26
N ASN A 42 -121.23 123.49 18.27
CA ASN A 42 -120.30 123.38 19.37
C ASN A 42 -119.30 124.54 19.24
N THR A 43 -119.67 125.68 19.82
CA THR A 43 -118.94 126.96 19.85
C THR A 43 -117.69 126.90 20.74
N CYS A 44 -117.01 125.74 20.78
CA CYS A 44 -115.78 125.53 21.54
C CYS A 44 -114.64 125.28 20.56
N ILE A 45 -114.09 126.36 19.99
CA ILE A 45 -112.86 126.37 19.18
C ILE A 45 -111.74 125.50 19.80
N ASN A 46 -111.69 125.42 21.14
CA ASN A 46 -110.71 124.61 21.86
C ASN A 46 -110.85 123.09 21.60
N MET A 47 -112.07 122.55 21.52
CA MET A 47 -112.27 121.12 21.21
C MET A 47 -111.91 120.80 19.75
N TYR A 48 -112.20 121.72 18.84
CA TYR A 48 -111.77 121.61 17.45
C TYR A 48 -110.24 121.69 17.31
N LYS A 49 -109.58 122.63 18.01
CA LYS A 49 -108.11 122.71 18.10
C LYS A 49 -107.51 121.43 18.70
N GLN A 50 -108.13 120.87 19.75
CA GLN A 50 -107.71 119.61 20.37
C GLN A 50 -107.85 118.44 19.39
N ASN A 51 -108.94 118.38 18.62
CA ASN A 51 -109.17 117.34 17.62
C ASN A 51 -108.22 117.45 16.44
N ILE A 52 -107.92 118.66 15.94
CA ILE A 52 -106.88 118.87 14.93
C ILE A 52 -105.52 118.47 15.47
N LYS A 53 -105.17 118.88 16.69
CA LYS A 53 -103.90 118.51 17.33
C LYS A 53 -103.78 116.99 17.50
N ASN A 54 -104.85 116.33 17.94
CA ASN A 54 -104.89 114.87 18.08
C ASN A 54 -104.84 114.16 16.73
N GLY A 55 -105.49 114.70 15.69
CA GLY A 55 -105.43 114.18 14.33
C GLY A 55 -104.02 114.32 13.74
N ALA A 56 -103.39 115.49 13.91
CA ALA A 56 -102.00 115.73 13.51
C ALA A 56 -101.04 114.79 14.26
N LEU A 57 -101.19 114.65 15.58
CA LEU A 57 -100.35 113.78 16.40
C LEU A 57 -100.52 112.29 16.05
N LYS A 58 -101.76 111.84 15.78
CA LYS A 58 -102.01 110.48 15.28
C LYS A 58 -101.38 110.26 13.91
N ARG A 59 -101.41 111.28 13.04
CA ARG A 59 -100.79 111.20 11.71
C ARG A 59 -99.26 111.15 11.78
N THR A 60 -98.64 111.96 12.65
CA THR A 60 -97.18 111.90 12.87
C THR A 60 -96.76 110.57 13.51
N LEU A 61 -97.53 110.07 14.48
CA LEU A 61 -97.27 108.78 15.10
C LEU A 61 -97.44 107.63 14.09
N HIS A 62 -98.49 107.68 13.26
CA HIS A 62 -98.70 106.71 12.21
C HIS A 62 -97.54 106.73 11.19
N GLY A 63 -97.09 107.90 10.76
CA GLY A 63 -95.91 108.04 9.89
C GLY A 63 -94.66 107.43 10.52
N PHE A 64 -94.39 107.74 11.80
CA PHE A 64 -93.27 107.16 12.54
C PHE A 64 -93.36 105.62 12.61
N ILE A 65 -94.52 105.06 12.93
CA ILE A 65 -94.71 103.60 12.98
C ILE A 65 -94.50 102.98 11.59
N VAL A 66 -95.01 103.62 10.53
CA VAL A 66 -94.81 103.13 9.16
C VAL A 66 -93.33 103.15 8.78
N ASP A 67 -92.59 104.21 9.12
CA ASP A 67 -91.15 104.30 8.88
C ASP A 67 -90.36 103.23 9.65
N GLU A 68 -90.72 102.96 10.91
CA GLU A 68 -90.13 101.89 11.72
C GLU A 68 -90.41 100.51 11.12
N VAL A 69 -91.65 100.27 10.67
CA VAL A 69 -92.01 99.04 9.95
C VAL A 69 -91.18 98.90 8.67
N MET A 70 -91.05 99.96 7.87
CA MET A 70 -90.23 99.95 6.66
C MET A 70 -88.74 99.69 6.95
N ARG A 71 -88.20 100.20 8.07
CA ARG A 71 -86.81 99.92 8.48
C ARG A 71 -86.63 98.45 8.83
N VAL A 72 -87.52 97.89 9.66
CA VAL A 72 -87.49 96.49 10.07
C VAL A 72 -87.65 95.57 8.87
N GLU A 73 -88.57 95.87 7.94
CA GLU A 73 -88.73 95.11 6.70
C GLU A 73 -87.46 95.10 5.85
N ARG A 74 -86.76 96.25 5.78
CA ARG A 74 -85.48 96.34 5.06
C ARG A 74 -84.38 95.53 5.73
N GLU A 75 -84.27 95.59 7.06
CA GLU A 75 -83.29 94.81 7.83
C GLU A 75 -83.54 93.30 7.70
N ILE A 76 -84.79 92.87 7.86
CA ILE A 76 -85.19 91.47 7.63
C ILE A 76 -84.87 91.05 6.19
N GLY A 77 -85.09 91.93 5.20
CA GLY A 77 -84.73 91.68 3.82
C GLY A 77 -83.23 91.44 3.64
N MET A 78 -82.38 92.30 4.23
CA MET A 78 -80.93 92.15 4.16
C MET A 78 -80.44 90.90 4.90
N GLU A 79 -80.97 90.62 6.09
CA GLU A 79 -80.61 89.42 6.87
C GLU A 79 -81.00 88.15 6.12
N ARG A 80 -82.17 88.11 5.48
CA ARG A 80 -82.58 86.99 4.62
C ARG A 80 -81.63 86.78 3.45
N ILE A 81 -81.20 87.86 2.79
CA ILE A 81 -80.22 87.75 1.70
C ILE A 81 -78.90 87.15 2.22
N VAL A 82 -78.38 87.64 3.35
CA VAL A 82 -77.16 87.11 3.96
C VAL A 82 -77.34 85.64 4.35
N TYR A 83 -78.46 85.28 4.99
CA TYR A 83 -78.77 83.90 5.34
C TYR A 83 -78.86 82.99 4.11
N GLU A 84 -79.56 83.41 3.06
CA GLU A 84 -79.66 82.66 1.81
C GLU A 84 -78.29 82.46 1.15
N THR A 85 -77.43 83.49 1.14
CA THR A 85 -76.06 83.35 0.61
C THR A 85 -75.20 82.40 1.44
N ALA A 86 -75.26 82.48 2.78
CA ALA A 86 -74.55 81.57 3.66
C ALA A 86 -75.04 80.13 3.48
N THR A 87 -76.35 79.92 3.38
CA THR A 87 -76.96 78.59 3.17
C THR A 87 -76.50 77.99 1.84
N LYS A 88 -76.49 78.78 0.77
CA LYS A 88 -75.95 78.35 -0.54
C LYS A 88 -74.48 77.93 -0.45
N HIS A 89 -73.64 78.71 0.23
CA HIS A 89 -72.24 78.33 0.42
C HIS A 89 -72.07 77.07 1.26
N PHE A 90 -72.86 76.86 2.30
CA PHE A 90 -72.82 75.62 3.08
C PHE A 90 -73.25 74.41 2.24
N GLU A 91 -74.28 74.54 1.41
CA GLU A 91 -74.68 73.50 0.47
C GLU A 91 -73.57 73.21 -0.55
N GLU A 92 -72.89 74.24 -1.07
CA GLU A 92 -71.72 74.09 -1.96
C GLU A 92 -70.55 73.37 -1.28
N TYR A 93 -70.24 73.73 -0.02
CA TYR A 93 -69.18 73.07 0.74
C TYR A 93 -69.52 71.62 1.07
N GLN A 94 -70.75 71.34 1.49
CA GLN A 94 -71.21 69.97 1.74
C GLN A 94 -71.12 69.14 0.47
N ASN A 95 -71.62 69.65 -0.66
CA ASN A 95 -71.52 68.98 -1.95
C ASN A 95 -70.08 68.76 -2.42
N SER A 96 -69.18 69.72 -2.18
CA SER A 96 -67.77 69.56 -2.54
C SER A 96 -67.03 68.57 -1.64
N PHE A 97 -67.36 68.52 -0.35
CA PHE A 97 -66.83 67.55 0.59
C PHE A 97 -67.34 66.13 0.27
N ASP A 98 -68.63 65.97 -0.03
CA ASP A 98 -69.19 64.68 -0.45
C ASP A 98 -68.52 64.17 -1.74
N LYS A 99 -68.25 65.07 -2.69
CA LYS A 99 -67.47 64.74 -3.89
C LYS A 99 -66.03 64.33 -3.57
N PHE A 100 -65.37 65.03 -2.64
CA PHE A 100 -64.02 64.68 -2.20
C PHE A 100 -63.97 63.31 -1.53
N LEU A 101 -64.92 63.01 -0.62
CA LEU A 101 -65.05 61.71 0.01
C LEU A 101 -65.31 60.61 -1.01
N ALA A 102 -66.16 60.87 -2.00
CA ALA A 102 -66.41 59.92 -3.08
C ALA A 102 -65.15 59.65 -3.91
N ASP A 103 -64.38 60.69 -4.27
CA ASP A 103 -63.12 60.54 -5.02
C ASP A 103 -62.03 59.82 -4.22
N ASP A 104 -61.85 60.16 -2.94
CA ASP A 104 -60.88 59.49 -2.07
C ASP A 104 -61.24 58.02 -1.79
N ASN A 105 -62.53 57.74 -1.56
CA ASN A 105 -63.02 56.38 -1.45
C ASN A 105 -62.80 55.60 -2.76
N ASN A 106 -63.08 56.20 -3.91
CA ASN A 106 -62.82 55.59 -5.21
C ASN A 106 -61.32 55.31 -5.40
N LYS A 107 -60.43 56.25 -5.07
CA LYS A 107 -58.98 56.06 -5.11
C LYS A 107 -58.55 54.91 -4.21
N THR A 108 -59.00 54.89 -2.96
CA THR A 108 -58.71 53.82 -2.00
C THR A 108 -59.19 52.46 -2.51
N ILE A 109 -60.40 52.37 -3.06
CA ILE A 109 -60.93 51.15 -3.68
C ILE A 109 -60.06 50.71 -4.86
N THR A 110 -59.60 51.62 -5.72
CA THR A 110 -58.72 51.25 -6.85
C THR A 110 -57.37 50.72 -6.39
N VAL A 111 -56.77 51.33 -5.37
CA VAL A 111 -55.51 50.87 -4.76
C VAL A 111 -55.70 49.52 -4.10
N MET A 112 -56.78 49.34 -3.33
CA MET A 112 -57.11 48.08 -2.67
C MET A 112 -57.31 46.96 -3.70
N LYS A 113 -58.10 47.19 -4.76
CA LYS A 113 -58.28 46.23 -5.86
C LYS A 113 -56.96 45.86 -6.53
N LYS A 114 -56.05 46.82 -6.72
CA LYS A 114 -54.72 46.56 -7.29
C LYS A 114 -53.86 45.72 -6.34
N SER A 115 -53.89 46.02 -5.04
CA SER A 115 -53.19 45.25 -4.01
C SER A 115 -53.70 43.82 -3.91
N ASP A 116 -55.02 43.63 -3.89
CA ASP A 116 -55.66 42.30 -3.88
C ASP A 116 -55.39 41.54 -5.19
N GLY A 117 -55.26 42.24 -6.32
CA GLY A 117 -54.84 41.67 -7.59
C GLY A 117 -53.41 41.12 -7.52
N LEU A 118 -52.47 41.95 -7.07
CA LEU A 118 -51.06 41.56 -6.90
C LEU A 118 -50.89 40.43 -5.88
N SER A 119 -51.64 40.46 -4.78
CA SER A 119 -51.59 39.41 -3.76
C SER A 119 -52.03 38.06 -4.34
N ARG A 120 -53.12 38.04 -5.12
CA ARG A 120 -53.58 36.84 -5.83
C ARG A 120 -52.55 36.34 -6.85
N GLU A 121 -51.95 37.25 -7.62
CA GLU A 121 -50.92 36.88 -8.60
C GLU A 121 -49.68 36.28 -7.93
N LEU A 122 -49.23 36.86 -6.80
CA LEU A 122 -48.13 36.34 -6.01
C LEU A 122 -48.44 34.93 -5.49
N VAL A 123 -49.63 34.71 -4.93
CA VAL A 123 -50.06 33.39 -4.47
C VAL A 123 -50.03 32.39 -5.63
N ASN A 124 -50.59 32.72 -6.79
CA ASN A 124 -50.57 31.86 -7.97
C ASN A 124 -49.14 31.51 -8.40
N GLN A 125 -48.26 32.50 -8.50
CA GLN A 125 -46.84 32.27 -8.84
C GLN A 125 -46.15 31.37 -7.80
N THR A 126 -46.39 31.58 -6.50
CA THR A 126 -45.78 30.71 -5.47
C THR A 126 -46.28 29.27 -5.54
N GLU A 127 -47.54 29.05 -5.90
CA GLU A 127 -48.06 27.70 -6.14
C GLU A 127 -47.42 27.06 -7.37
N GLU A 128 -47.23 27.81 -8.45
CA GLU A 128 -46.51 27.33 -9.64
C GLU A 128 -45.05 26.98 -9.32
N TYR A 129 -44.33 27.84 -8.59
CA TYR A 129 -42.98 27.55 -8.13
C TYR A 129 -42.91 26.30 -7.25
N LYS A 130 -43.88 26.12 -6.34
CA LYS A 130 -43.97 24.90 -5.51
C LYS A 130 -44.18 23.65 -6.36
N LYS A 131 -45.08 23.71 -7.36
CA LYS A 131 -45.34 22.60 -8.29
C LYS A 131 -44.07 22.25 -9.08
N MET A 132 -43.41 23.25 -9.67
CA MET A 132 -42.16 23.07 -10.41
C MET A 132 -41.03 22.51 -9.55
N ASN A 133 -40.91 22.96 -8.29
CA ASN A 133 -39.93 22.41 -7.35
C ASN A 133 -40.23 20.96 -6.99
N TYR A 134 -41.50 20.59 -6.82
CA TYR A 134 -41.89 19.21 -6.59
C TYR A 134 -41.55 18.32 -7.78
N GLU A 135 -41.84 18.77 -9.00
CA GLU A 135 -41.47 18.06 -10.23
C GLU A 135 -39.96 17.88 -10.36
N MET A 136 -39.18 18.94 -10.09
CA MET A 136 -37.71 18.88 -10.09
C MET A 136 -37.19 17.86 -9.06
N ALA A 137 -37.72 17.86 -7.83
CA ALA A 137 -37.33 16.90 -6.80
C ALA A 137 -37.68 15.46 -7.20
N SER A 138 -38.86 15.25 -7.78
CA SER A 138 -39.29 13.94 -8.30
C SER A 138 -38.36 13.45 -9.42
N LEU A 139 -37.98 14.33 -10.36
CA LEU A 139 -37.03 14.00 -11.43
C LEU A 139 -35.63 13.70 -10.88
N LYS A 140 -35.15 14.46 -9.89
CA LYS A 140 -33.84 14.22 -9.25
C LYS A 140 -33.81 12.87 -8.52
N SER A 141 -34.89 12.52 -7.82
CA SER A 141 -35.03 11.20 -7.17
C SER A 141 -35.06 10.06 -8.18
N LYS A 142 -35.82 10.21 -9.29
CA LYS A 142 -35.80 9.22 -10.39
C LYS A 142 -34.41 9.08 -11.00
N LEU A 143 -33.72 10.20 -11.23
CA LEU A 143 -32.35 10.20 -11.76
C LEU A 143 -31.39 9.45 -10.84
N GLN A 144 -31.47 9.70 -9.53
CA GLN A 144 -30.66 8.99 -8.54
C GLN A 144 -30.94 7.48 -8.57
N TYR A 145 -32.22 7.09 -8.55
CA TYR A 145 -32.59 5.68 -8.65
C TYR A 145 -32.04 5.02 -9.93
N THR A 146 -32.08 5.74 -11.06
CA THR A 146 -31.50 5.23 -12.30
C THR A 146 -29.98 5.15 -12.26
N ASP A 147 -29.29 6.07 -11.59
CA ASP A 147 -27.82 6.04 -11.43
C ASP A 147 -27.39 4.86 -10.54
N GLU A 148 -28.04 4.69 -9.39
CA GLU A 148 -27.82 3.54 -8.49
C GLU A 148 -28.08 2.22 -9.22
N SER A 149 -29.19 2.12 -9.97
CA SER A 149 -29.50 0.94 -10.77
C SER A 149 -28.46 0.68 -11.85
N LEU A 150 -27.96 1.73 -12.52
CA LEU A 150 -26.93 1.63 -13.54
C LEU A 150 -25.60 1.16 -12.93
N LEU A 151 -25.19 1.69 -11.79
CA LEU A 151 -23.98 1.25 -11.07
C LEU A 151 -24.06 -0.25 -10.70
N ILE A 152 -25.23 -0.71 -10.22
CA ILE A 152 -25.47 -2.12 -9.95
C ILE A 152 -25.33 -2.94 -11.25
N LEU A 153 -25.94 -2.51 -12.35
CA LEU A 153 -25.84 -3.21 -13.64
C LEU A 153 -24.40 -3.26 -14.17
N LEU A 154 -23.63 -2.18 -14.04
CA LEU A 154 -22.21 -2.16 -14.39
C LEU A 154 -21.38 -3.10 -13.52
N SER A 155 -21.73 -3.24 -12.25
CA SER A 155 -21.08 -4.21 -11.35
C SER A 155 -21.35 -5.66 -11.81
N PHE A 156 -22.59 -5.96 -12.22
CA PHE A 156 -22.93 -7.26 -12.79
C PHE A 156 -22.25 -7.49 -14.14
N GLN A 157 -22.13 -6.46 -14.98
CA GLN A 157 -21.37 -6.55 -16.23
C GLN A 157 -19.90 -6.87 -15.96
N ASN A 158 -19.25 -6.20 -14.99
CA ASN A 158 -17.87 -6.50 -14.61
C ASN A 158 -17.73 -7.95 -14.09
N PHE A 159 -18.68 -8.41 -13.28
CA PHE A 159 -18.70 -9.79 -12.80
C PHE A 159 -18.86 -10.81 -13.96
N LEU A 160 -19.79 -10.57 -14.89
CA LEU A 160 -19.98 -11.44 -16.05
C LEU A 160 -18.77 -11.44 -16.98
N ASN A 161 -18.12 -10.29 -17.14
CA ASN A 161 -16.86 -10.18 -17.87
C ASN A 161 -15.77 -11.02 -17.20
N LYS A 162 -15.63 -10.98 -15.87
CA LYS A 162 -14.67 -11.83 -15.14
C LYS A 162 -14.97 -13.32 -15.27
N ALA A 163 -16.24 -13.70 -15.30
CA ALA A 163 -16.66 -15.09 -15.47
C ALA A 163 -16.52 -15.59 -16.92
N SER A 164 -16.42 -14.68 -17.89
CA SER A 164 -16.28 -15.06 -19.30
C SER A 164 -14.90 -15.67 -19.61
N PRO A 165 -14.77 -16.55 -20.62
CA PRO A 165 -13.50 -17.15 -20.99
C PRO A 165 -12.43 -16.12 -21.40
N ILE A 166 -11.17 -16.36 -21.03
CA ILE A 166 -10.02 -15.45 -21.29
C ILE A 166 -9.88 -15.13 -22.79
N LEU A 167 -10.08 -16.12 -23.67
CA LEU A 167 -10.02 -15.94 -25.13
C LEU A 167 -11.05 -14.94 -25.65
N TRP A 168 -12.22 -14.86 -25.01
CA TRP A 168 -13.25 -13.89 -25.39
C TRP A 168 -12.92 -12.49 -24.85
N GLN A 169 -12.37 -12.40 -23.63
CA GLN A 169 -11.92 -11.15 -23.02
C GLN A 169 -10.82 -10.47 -23.85
N GLU A 170 -9.85 -11.25 -24.33
CA GLU A 170 -8.74 -10.76 -25.16
C GLU A 170 -9.22 -10.23 -26.52
N ASN A 171 -10.14 -10.95 -27.18
CA ASN A 171 -10.69 -10.53 -28.47
C ASN A 171 -11.48 -9.22 -28.40
N HIS A 172 -12.09 -8.92 -27.25
CA HIS A 172 -12.93 -7.72 -27.06
C HIS A 172 -12.23 -6.62 -26.25
N ASN A 173 -10.94 -6.76 -25.92
CA ASN A 173 -10.16 -5.82 -25.12
C ASN A 173 -10.91 -5.36 -23.85
N VAL A 174 -11.49 -6.32 -23.11
CA VAL A 174 -12.31 -6.01 -21.94
C VAL A 174 -11.44 -5.47 -20.81
N VAL A 175 -11.68 -4.23 -20.38
CA VAL A 175 -11.00 -3.63 -19.23
C VAL A 175 -11.65 -4.14 -17.94
N ILE A 176 -10.97 -5.09 -17.30
CA ILE A 176 -11.39 -5.68 -16.02
C ILE A 176 -11.10 -4.68 -14.87
N ASP A 177 -12.00 -4.60 -13.89
CA ASP A 177 -11.87 -3.73 -12.70
C ASP A 177 -11.85 -2.21 -12.96
N THR A 178 -12.69 -1.76 -13.89
CA THR A 178 -13.07 -0.35 -13.97
C THR A 178 -13.88 0.06 -12.73
N LYS A 179 -13.29 0.89 -11.88
CA LYS A 179 -14.03 1.57 -10.81
C LYS A 179 -14.87 2.68 -11.45
N TYR A 180 -16.17 2.46 -11.55
CA TYR A 180 -17.10 3.49 -12.01
C TYR A 180 -17.30 4.50 -10.89
N SER A 181 -16.90 5.75 -11.15
CA SER A 181 -17.29 6.88 -10.29
C SER A 181 -18.78 7.14 -10.45
N GLU A 182 -19.39 7.67 -9.40
CA GLU A 182 -20.77 8.18 -9.43
C GLU A 182 -20.95 9.11 -10.63
N ILE A 183 -21.94 8.81 -11.47
CA ILE A 183 -22.24 9.61 -12.66
C ILE A 183 -22.93 10.91 -12.22
N PHE A 184 -23.63 10.84 -11.09
CA PHE A 184 -24.30 11.95 -10.44
C PHE A 184 -23.70 12.24 -9.05
N PHE A 185 -23.04 13.39 -8.90
CA PHE A 185 -22.63 13.90 -7.58
C PHE A 185 -23.79 14.70 -6.97
N LEU A 186 -24.32 14.24 -5.83
CA LEU A 186 -25.33 14.97 -5.08
C LEU A 186 -24.64 16.04 -4.22
N ASP A 187 -24.43 17.23 -4.79
CA ASP A 187 -24.12 18.39 -3.95
C ASP A 187 -25.28 18.63 -2.97
N THR A 188 -24.95 19.16 -1.79
CA THR A 188 -25.86 19.44 -0.66
C THR A 188 -27.12 20.24 -1.03
N ASP A 189 -27.13 20.90 -2.19
CA ASP A 189 -28.28 21.65 -2.69
C ASP A 189 -29.15 20.83 -3.66
N ILE A 190 -30.38 20.57 -3.21
CA ILE A 190 -31.43 19.91 -4.00
C ILE A 190 -31.83 20.75 -5.23
N PHE A 191 -31.62 22.07 -5.17
CA PHE A 191 -32.07 23.04 -6.16
C PHE A 191 -31.00 23.47 -7.17
N GLN A 192 -29.78 22.94 -7.09
CA GLN A 192 -28.71 23.30 -8.03
C GLN A 192 -28.95 22.71 -9.42
N LYS A 193 -28.72 23.52 -10.46
CA LYS A 193 -28.96 23.14 -11.86
C LYS A 193 -28.01 22.00 -12.27
N ILE A 194 -28.58 20.87 -12.68
CA ILE A 194 -27.82 19.71 -13.14
C ILE A 194 -27.14 20.02 -14.47
N ASN A 195 -25.84 19.75 -14.56
CA ASN A 195 -25.07 19.90 -15.80
C ASN A 195 -25.29 18.68 -16.72
N VAL A 196 -26.33 18.74 -17.55
CA VAL A 196 -26.70 17.68 -18.50
C VAL A 196 -25.54 17.31 -19.45
N ASN A 197 -24.67 18.26 -19.79
CA ASN A 197 -23.56 18.01 -20.71
C ASN A 197 -22.44 17.18 -20.05
N ALA A 198 -22.21 17.34 -18.75
CA ALA A 198 -21.25 16.53 -18.00
C ALA A 198 -21.73 15.07 -17.91
N VAL A 199 -23.01 14.87 -17.55
CA VAL A 199 -23.65 13.54 -17.49
C VAL A 199 -23.59 12.84 -18.85
N LYS A 200 -23.95 13.54 -19.95
CA LYS A 200 -23.86 12.97 -21.30
C LYS A 200 -22.44 12.54 -21.67
N LYS A 201 -21.42 13.33 -21.33
CA LYS A 201 -20.01 12.97 -21.59
C LYS A 201 -19.58 11.72 -20.83
N ILE A 202 -20.06 11.53 -19.60
CA ILE A 202 -19.76 10.33 -18.80
C ILE A 202 -20.47 9.11 -19.42
N LEU A 203 -21.74 9.25 -19.80
CA LEU A 203 -22.50 8.18 -20.45
C LEU A 203 -21.87 7.74 -21.78
N THR A 204 -21.35 8.67 -22.58
CA THR A 204 -20.67 8.32 -23.85
C THR A 204 -19.34 7.57 -23.67
N LYS A 205 -18.75 7.60 -22.46
CA LYS A 205 -17.51 6.88 -22.15
C LYS A 205 -17.77 5.46 -21.64
N LEU A 206 -19.02 5.10 -21.33
CA LEU A 206 -19.33 3.77 -20.84
C LEU A 206 -19.16 2.74 -21.96
N PRO A 207 -18.58 1.56 -21.67
CA PRO A 207 -18.42 0.52 -22.66
C PRO A 207 -19.79 0.01 -23.13
N PRO A 208 -19.90 -0.42 -24.41
CA PRO A 208 -21.13 -1.02 -24.89
C PRO A 208 -21.46 -2.29 -24.08
N PRO A 209 -22.75 -2.61 -23.86
CA PRO A 209 -23.17 -3.80 -23.14
C PRO A 209 -22.99 -5.05 -24.00
N GLN A 210 -21.74 -5.46 -24.24
CA GLN A 210 -21.40 -6.74 -24.85
C GLN A 210 -21.24 -7.77 -23.74
N LEU A 211 -22.07 -8.81 -23.79
CA LEU A 211 -22.06 -9.89 -22.81
C LEU A 211 -21.76 -11.20 -23.53
N TYR A 212 -20.94 -12.04 -22.90
CA TYR A 212 -20.69 -13.40 -23.38
C TYR A 212 -21.86 -14.34 -23.04
N PHE A 213 -22.49 -14.14 -21.88
CA PHE A 213 -23.58 -14.98 -21.40
C PHE A 213 -24.93 -14.38 -21.81
N GLU A 214 -25.69 -15.14 -22.60
CA GLU A 214 -27.05 -14.76 -23.00
C GLU A 214 -28.09 -15.36 -22.05
N ASN A 215 -27.82 -16.57 -21.52
CA ASN A 215 -28.72 -17.30 -20.65
C ASN A 215 -28.10 -17.55 -19.27
N PRO A 216 -28.88 -17.42 -18.17
CA PRO A 216 -28.36 -17.62 -16.81
C PRO A 216 -27.90 -19.05 -16.54
N GLU A 217 -28.47 -20.03 -17.25
CA GLU A 217 -28.06 -21.44 -17.16
C GLU A 217 -26.60 -21.67 -17.55
N GLN A 218 -26.06 -20.86 -18.47
CA GLN A 218 -24.67 -20.94 -18.90
C GLN A 218 -23.72 -20.61 -17.74
N LEU A 219 -24.06 -19.62 -16.93
CA LEU A 219 -23.28 -19.24 -15.75
C LEU A 219 -23.34 -20.33 -14.66
N LEU A 220 -24.50 -20.95 -14.45
CA LEU A 220 -24.63 -22.07 -13.53
C LEU A 220 -23.76 -23.27 -13.96
N ASN A 221 -23.68 -23.53 -15.26
CA ASN A 221 -22.79 -24.57 -15.79
C ASN A 221 -21.31 -24.23 -15.54
N VAL A 222 -20.89 -22.96 -15.72
CA VAL A 222 -19.53 -22.51 -15.38
C VAL A 222 -19.25 -22.75 -13.89
N PHE A 223 -20.18 -22.40 -12.99
CA PHE A 223 -20.01 -22.66 -11.56
C PHE A 223 -19.94 -24.14 -11.22
N TYR A 224 -20.78 -24.96 -11.84
CA TYR A 224 -20.73 -26.40 -11.65
C TYR A 224 -19.40 -27.00 -12.13
N MET A 225 -18.86 -26.53 -13.26
CA MET A 225 -17.56 -26.94 -13.76
C MET A 225 -16.43 -26.48 -12.83
N LEU A 226 -16.48 -25.26 -12.30
CA LEU A 226 -15.54 -24.75 -11.32
C LEU A 226 -15.59 -25.56 -10.02
N GLU A 227 -16.78 -25.89 -9.53
CA GLU A 227 -16.95 -26.74 -8.34
C GLU A 227 -16.33 -28.12 -8.56
N LYS A 228 -16.60 -28.74 -9.70
CA LYS A 228 -16.01 -30.03 -10.08
C LYS A 228 -14.49 -29.97 -10.21
N GLN A 229 -13.96 -28.89 -10.79
CA GLN A 229 -12.51 -28.65 -10.89
C GLN A 229 -11.89 -28.47 -9.50
N ASN A 230 -12.51 -27.66 -8.63
CA ASN A 230 -12.06 -27.44 -7.26
C ASN A 230 -12.08 -28.74 -6.44
N LEU A 231 -13.10 -29.57 -6.59
CA LEU A 231 -13.17 -30.89 -5.98
C LEU A 231 -12.03 -31.78 -6.48
N ASN A 232 -11.77 -31.79 -7.79
CA ASN A 232 -10.66 -32.55 -8.36
C ASN A 232 -9.30 -32.07 -7.81
N TYR A 233 -9.09 -30.76 -7.72
CA TYR A 233 -7.88 -30.20 -7.11
C TYR A 233 -7.73 -30.61 -5.65
N LEU A 234 -8.83 -30.64 -4.89
CA LEU A 234 -8.81 -31.08 -3.50
C LEU A 234 -8.41 -32.55 -3.37
N LEU A 235 -9.01 -33.42 -4.19
CA LEU A 235 -8.67 -34.85 -4.22
C LEU A 235 -7.21 -35.09 -4.59
N VAL A 236 -6.73 -34.44 -5.66
CA VAL A 236 -5.32 -34.53 -6.07
C VAL A 236 -4.40 -34.01 -4.96
N THR A 237 -4.81 -32.95 -4.25
CA THR A 237 -4.03 -32.41 -3.11
C THR A 237 -3.98 -33.41 -1.96
N GLU A 238 -5.08 -34.09 -1.65
CA GLU A 238 -5.13 -35.12 -0.62
C GLU A 238 -4.26 -36.33 -0.98
N GLU A 239 -4.34 -36.80 -2.23
CA GLU A 239 -3.50 -37.87 -2.75
C GLU A 239 -2.01 -37.48 -2.67
N LEU A 240 -1.66 -36.27 -3.12
CA LEU A 240 -0.29 -35.76 -3.09
C LEU A 240 0.21 -35.63 -1.64
N ASN A 241 -0.66 -35.22 -0.71
CA ASN A 241 -0.31 -35.17 0.71
C ASN A 241 0.01 -36.57 1.27
N SER A 242 -0.72 -37.60 0.85
CA SER A 242 -0.41 -38.99 1.21
C SER A 242 0.97 -39.43 0.69
N GLN A 243 1.32 -39.06 -0.55
CA GLN A 243 2.62 -39.36 -1.15
C GLN A 243 3.75 -38.59 -0.48
N LYS A 244 3.53 -37.31 -0.17
CA LYS A 244 4.45 -36.48 0.61
C LYS A 244 4.75 -37.14 1.96
N ASN A 245 3.73 -37.62 2.67
CA ASN A 245 3.93 -38.30 3.96
C ASN A 245 4.72 -39.60 3.83
N LYS A 246 4.51 -40.39 2.76
CA LYS A 246 5.33 -41.58 2.47
C LYS A 246 6.78 -41.19 2.18
N PHE A 247 7.00 -40.15 1.38
CA PHE A 247 8.33 -39.65 1.06
C PHE A 247 9.07 -39.15 2.29
N LEU A 248 8.41 -38.38 3.17
CA LEU A 248 8.99 -37.91 4.42
C LEU A 248 9.42 -39.08 5.33
N LYS A 249 8.58 -40.11 5.46
CA LYS A 249 8.94 -41.32 6.21
C LYS A 249 10.16 -42.03 5.59
N ALA A 250 10.20 -42.17 4.26
CA ALA A 250 11.33 -42.78 3.57
C ALA A 250 12.62 -41.96 3.75
N LEU A 251 12.51 -40.63 3.72
CA LEU A 251 13.61 -39.70 3.94
C LEU A 251 14.15 -39.80 5.37
N ASP A 252 13.28 -39.90 6.38
CA ASP A 252 13.70 -40.08 7.77
C ASP A 252 14.39 -41.43 7.98
N LEU A 253 13.90 -42.51 7.36
CA LEU A 253 14.58 -43.81 7.35
C LEU A 253 15.97 -43.72 6.69
N LEU A 254 16.07 -43.06 5.53
CA LEU A 254 17.33 -42.87 4.83
C LEU A 254 18.33 -42.07 5.67
N LYS A 255 17.89 -41.00 6.33
CA LYS A 255 18.73 -40.23 7.27
C LYS A 255 19.25 -41.09 8.40
N HIS A 256 18.41 -41.97 8.95
CA HIS A 256 18.84 -42.88 10.01
C HIS A 256 19.89 -43.87 9.51
N LEU A 257 19.67 -44.50 8.35
CA LEU A 257 20.63 -45.44 7.74
C LEU A 257 21.96 -44.75 7.44
N LEU A 258 21.94 -43.55 6.86
CA LEU A 258 23.15 -42.78 6.58
C LEU A 258 23.92 -42.43 7.86
N ARG A 259 23.23 -42.07 8.95
CA ARG A 259 23.89 -41.86 10.25
C ARG A 259 24.55 -43.13 10.76
N GLN A 260 23.88 -44.27 10.67
CA GLN A 260 24.46 -45.55 11.07
C GLN A 260 25.69 -45.92 10.23
N GLU A 261 25.67 -45.67 8.92
CA GLU A 261 26.85 -45.88 8.07
C GLU A 261 28.00 -44.93 8.42
N LEU A 262 27.71 -43.66 8.71
CA LEU A 262 28.73 -42.71 9.16
C LEU A 262 29.35 -43.14 10.49
N ASP A 263 28.53 -43.51 11.48
CA ASP A 263 29.00 -44.00 12.77
C ASP A 263 29.86 -45.27 12.61
N TYR A 264 29.46 -46.17 11.70
CA TYR A 264 30.23 -47.38 11.38
C TYR A 264 31.58 -47.05 10.74
N ILE A 265 31.61 -46.11 9.79
CA ILE A 265 32.85 -45.66 9.14
C ILE A 265 33.78 -45.01 10.18
N GLU A 266 33.25 -44.17 11.07
CA GLU A 266 34.02 -43.53 12.13
C GLU A 266 34.63 -44.58 13.09
N GLN A 267 33.85 -45.59 13.49
CA GLN A 267 34.37 -46.71 14.26
C GLN A 267 35.50 -47.45 13.53
N LYS A 268 35.35 -47.70 12.22
CA LYS A 268 36.38 -48.38 11.43
C LYS A 268 37.65 -47.56 11.27
N ILE A 269 37.53 -46.24 11.12
CA ILE A 269 38.68 -45.33 11.09
C ILE A 269 39.43 -45.43 12.42
N ASN A 270 38.72 -45.32 13.55
CA ASN A 270 39.31 -45.43 14.88
C ASN A 270 39.99 -46.79 15.14
N GLU A 271 39.38 -47.88 14.69
CA GLU A 271 39.98 -49.21 14.75
C GLU A 271 41.29 -49.28 13.94
N MET A 272 41.28 -48.74 12.72
CA MET A 272 42.46 -48.72 11.85
C MET A 272 43.59 -47.87 12.43
N GLU A 273 43.29 -46.67 12.95
CA GLU A 273 44.27 -45.81 13.61
C GLU A 273 44.94 -46.52 14.80
N ASN A 274 44.16 -47.24 15.60
CA ASN A 274 44.70 -48.01 16.71
C ASN A 274 45.57 -49.18 16.25
N LEU A 275 45.23 -49.84 15.14
CA LEU A 275 46.07 -50.88 14.54
C LEU A 275 47.37 -50.30 13.99
N ILE A 276 47.33 -49.14 13.33
CA ILE A 276 48.51 -48.43 12.83
C ILE A 276 49.44 -48.10 14.01
N ARG A 277 48.93 -47.48 15.08
CA ARG A 277 49.73 -47.17 16.28
C ARG A 277 50.38 -48.42 16.90
N LYS A 278 49.65 -49.54 16.98
CA LYS A 278 50.20 -50.81 17.47
C LYS A 278 51.31 -51.35 16.58
N ASN A 279 51.12 -51.26 15.27
CA ASN A 279 52.12 -51.70 14.29
C ASN A 279 53.37 -50.82 14.33
N GLU A 280 53.23 -49.50 14.46
CA GLU A 280 54.35 -48.57 14.60
C GLU A 280 55.17 -48.88 15.87
N LEU A 281 54.51 -49.10 17.01
CA LEU A 281 55.20 -49.52 18.24
C LEU A 281 55.94 -50.84 18.05
N ARG A 282 55.28 -51.82 17.44
CA ARG A 282 55.89 -53.12 17.16
C ARG A 282 57.06 -53.02 16.17
N GLU A 283 56.99 -52.12 15.20
CA GLU A 283 58.09 -51.85 14.28
C GLU A 283 59.30 -51.30 15.04
N ILE A 284 59.09 -50.38 15.99
CA ILE A 284 60.15 -49.86 16.85
C ILE A 284 60.77 -51.00 17.69
N GLU A 285 59.95 -51.82 18.35
CA GLU A 285 60.42 -52.97 19.15
C GLU A 285 61.25 -53.96 18.31
N VAL A 286 60.79 -54.28 17.10
CA VAL A 286 61.48 -55.20 16.19
C VAL A 286 62.79 -54.58 15.69
N LYS A 287 62.81 -53.28 15.38
CA LYS A 287 64.04 -52.56 15.01
C LYS A 287 65.06 -52.59 16.15
N GLU A 288 64.64 -52.30 17.38
CA GLU A 288 65.51 -52.37 18.55
C GLU A 288 66.07 -53.78 18.76
N ALA A 289 65.22 -54.81 18.66
CA ALA A 289 65.65 -56.20 18.75
C ALA A 289 66.63 -56.58 17.62
N PHE A 290 66.39 -56.12 16.40
CA PHE A 290 67.27 -56.36 15.26
C PHE A 290 68.65 -55.72 15.46
N TYR A 291 68.69 -54.44 15.86
CA TYR A 291 69.96 -53.75 16.12
C TYR A 291 70.73 -54.40 17.27
N LYS A 292 70.03 -54.85 18.31
CA LYS A 292 70.65 -55.62 19.40
C LYS A 292 71.31 -56.91 18.90
N ILE A 293 70.62 -57.69 18.05
CA ILE A 293 71.19 -58.91 17.47
C ILE A 293 72.40 -58.61 16.56
N LEU A 294 72.31 -57.53 15.78
CA LEU A 294 73.38 -57.11 14.89
C LEU A 294 74.64 -56.72 15.68
N GLU A 295 74.49 -55.91 16.72
CA GLU A 295 75.61 -55.46 17.56
C GLU A 295 76.16 -56.56 18.47
N GLU A 296 75.30 -57.37 19.10
CA GLU A 296 75.75 -58.39 20.06
C GLU A 296 76.24 -59.66 19.37
N ARG A 297 75.55 -60.18 18.35
CA ARG A 297 75.87 -61.53 17.83
C ARG A 297 76.61 -61.50 16.51
N LEU A 298 76.11 -60.75 15.53
CA LEU A 298 76.69 -60.77 14.19
C LEU A 298 78.03 -60.02 14.13
N ARG A 299 78.13 -58.87 14.80
CA ARG A 299 79.40 -58.13 14.89
C ARG A 299 80.48 -58.93 15.60
N HIS A 300 80.14 -59.61 16.69
CA HIS A 300 81.12 -60.48 17.38
C HIS A 300 81.51 -61.70 16.54
N LEU A 301 80.61 -62.28 15.75
CA LEU A 301 80.95 -63.41 14.87
C LEU A 301 81.86 -63.02 13.71
N ILE A 302 81.62 -61.88 13.06
CA ILE A 302 82.38 -61.45 11.88
C ILE A 302 83.69 -60.76 12.28
N THR A 303 83.69 -59.98 13.36
CA THR A 303 84.85 -59.21 13.84
C THR A 303 85.63 -59.94 14.95
N SER A 304 85.29 -61.19 15.27
CA SER A 304 86.10 -61.98 16.19
C SER A 304 87.52 -62.09 15.68
N GLU A 305 88.49 -61.91 16.58
CA GLU A 305 89.91 -62.05 16.28
C GLU A 305 90.23 -63.39 15.61
N ILE A 306 89.54 -64.46 16.03
CA ILE A 306 89.71 -65.82 15.49
C ILE A 306 89.27 -65.90 14.02
N VAL A 307 88.15 -65.26 13.66
CA VAL A 307 87.63 -65.31 12.29
C VAL A 307 88.48 -64.46 11.36
N LEU A 308 88.98 -63.31 11.84
CA LEU A 308 89.91 -62.48 11.09
C LEU A 308 91.26 -63.19 10.89
N GLN A 309 91.76 -63.89 11.93
CA GLN A 309 92.97 -64.72 11.83
C GLN A 309 92.78 -65.85 10.83
N LEU A 310 91.65 -66.57 10.88
CA LEU A 310 91.34 -67.64 9.94
C LEU A 310 91.25 -67.10 8.50
N TYR A 311 90.59 -65.96 8.30
CA TYR A 311 90.52 -65.30 7.00
C TYR A 311 91.93 -65.01 6.46
N ASN A 312 92.81 -64.41 7.27
CA ASN A 312 94.19 -64.12 6.88
C ASN A 312 94.99 -65.40 6.56
N TYR A 313 94.81 -66.49 7.32
CA TYR A 313 95.51 -67.74 7.05
C TYR A 313 95.04 -68.42 5.76
N VAL A 314 93.73 -68.40 5.50
CA VAL A 314 93.15 -68.96 4.27
C VAL A 314 93.60 -68.15 3.07
N GLU A 315 93.57 -66.82 3.15
CA GLU A 315 94.06 -65.94 2.10
C GLU A 315 95.55 -66.20 1.82
N PHE A 316 96.38 -66.27 2.87
CA PHE A 316 97.80 -66.59 2.73
C PHE A 316 98.06 -67.95 2.06
N ALA A 317 97.29 -68.98 2.43
CA ALA A 317 97.43 -70.32 1.84
C ALA A 317 97.01 -70.34 0.37
N TYR A 318 95.90 -69.67 0.04
CA TYR A 318 95.37 -69.56 -1.32
C TYR A 318 96.34 -68.82 -2.25
N GLU A 319 96.87 -67.67 -1.80
CA GLU A 319 97.82 -66.88 -2.59
C GLU A 319 99.11 -67.64 -2.91
N ARG A 320 99.57 -68.47 -1.98
CA ARG A 320 100.81 -69.23 -2.15
C ARG A 320 100.65 -70.45 -3.05
N LEU A 321 99.51 -71.12 -3.00
CA LEU A 321 99.31 -72.40 -3.68
C LEU A 321 98.65 -72.26 -5.06
N ILE A 322 97.74 -71.29 -5.22
CA ILE A 322 96.89 -71.19 -6.41
C ILE A 322 97.24 -69.94 -7.22
N ALA A 323 96.96 -68.74 -6.68
CA ALA A 323 97.18 -67.47 -7.36
C ALA A 323 97.02 -66.26 -6.41
N PRO A 324 97.68 -65.11 -6.65
CA PRO A 324 97.45 -63.89 -5.88
C PRO A 324 95.97 -63.49 -5.93
N ASN A 325 95.42 -63.04 -4.79
CA ASN A 325 93.99 -62.79 -4.62
C ASN A 325 93.55 -61.45 -5.24
N ASP A 326 93.71 -61.28 -6.55
CA ASP A 326 93.38 -60.04 -7.26
C ASP A 326 91.86 -59.79 -7.39
N THR A 327 91.03 -60.82 -7.10
CA THR A 327 89.58 -60.81 -7.35
C THR A 327 88.71 -60.68 -6.10
N LYS A 328 89.31 -60.49 -4.90
CA LYS A 328 88.59 -60.40 -3.61
C LYS A 328 87.61 -61.56 -3.40
N LEU A 329 88.08 -62.78 -3.58
CA LEU A 329 87.26 -63.98 -3.35
C LEU A 329 86.86 -64.09 -1.88
N THR A 330 85.64 -64.59 -1.63
CA THR A 330 85.17 -64.84 -0.26
C THR A 330 86.03 -65.92 0.38
N SER A 331 86.23 -65.88 1.71
CA SER A 331 87.03 -66.90 2.42
C SER A 331 86.58 -68.33 2.17
N LEU A 332 85.27 -68.54 2.01
CA LEU A 332 84.68 -69.85 1.69
C LEU A 332 85.07 -70.33 0.28
N ASP A 333 85.08 -69.42 -0.70
CA ASP A 333 85.48 -69.75 -2.06
C ASP A 333 86.98 -70.07 -2.13
N MET A 334 87.81 -69.31 -1.39
CA MET A 334 89.24 -69.58 -1.23
C MET A 334 89.50 -70.95 -0.58
N THR A 335 88.72 -71.32 0.45
CA THR A 335 88.85 -72.63 1.10
C THR A 335 88.39 -73.78 0.21
N LEU A 336 87.26 -73.63 -0.49
CA LEU A 336 86.78 -74.67 -1.42
C LEU A 336 87.76 -74.89 -2.59
N ALA A 337 88.41 -73.84 -3.07
CA ALA A 337 89.44 -73.99 -4.08
C ALA A 337 90.66 -74.74 -3.54
N LEU A 338 91.12 -74.41 -2.32
CA LEU A 338 92.18 -75.16 -1.63
C LEU A 338 91.79 -76.62 -1.40
N GLU A 339 90.54 -76.90 -1.03
CA GLU A 339 90.03 -78.25 -0.82
C GLU A 339 90.00 -79.04 -2.14
N ARG A 340 89.56 -78.42 -3.25
CA ARG A 340 89.61 -79.06 -4.57
C ARG A 340 91.02 -79.36 -5.02
N GLU A 341 91.97 -78.45 -4.81
CA GLU A 341 93.38 -78.72 -5.11
C GLU A 341 93.93 -79.85 -4.22
N TYR A 342 93.56 -79.87 -2.95
CA TYR A 342 93.90 -80.97 -2.05
C TYR A 342 93.33 -82.31 -2.53
N ASP A 343 92.05 -82.34 -2.91
CA ASP A 343 91.37 -83.54 -3.41
C ASP A 343 91.95 -84.00 -4.76
N ASN A 344 92.26 -83.07 -5.66
CA ASN A 344 92.94 -83.37 -6.92
C ASN A 344 94.31 -84.00 -6.66
N LEU A 345 95.10 -83.41 -5.75
CA LEU A 345 96.39 -83.98 -5.34
C LEU A 345 96.23 -85.36 -4.70
N MET A 346 95.18 -85.58 -3.88
CA MET A 346 94.90 -86.89 -3.28
C MET A 346 94.45 -87.92 -4.31
N LEU A 347 93.65 -87.53 -5.29
CA LEU A 347 93.27 -88.37 -6.42
C LEU A 347 94.50 -88.75 -7.24
N ASP A 348 95.35 -87.78 -7.57
CA ASP A 348 96.62 -88.02 -8.25
C ASP A 348 97.47 -89.02 -7.46
N ILE A 349 97.62 -88.82 -6.16
CA ILE A 349 98.34 -89.77 -5.27
C ILE A 349 97.72 -91.18 -5.32
N SER A 350 96.39 -91.29 -5.35
CA SER A 350 95.69 -92.58 -5.36
C SER A 350 95.78 -93.34 -6.69
N THR A 351 96.06 -92.65 -7.80
CA THR A 351 96.22 -93.29 -9.12
C THR A 351 97.56 -93.99 -9.29
N PHE A 352 98.54 -93.68 -8.43
CA PHE A 352 99.84 -94.35 -8.46
C PHE A 352 99.75 -95.75 -7.83
N ASP A 353 100.20 -96.75 -8.57
CA ASP A 353 100.29 -98.13 -8.11
C ASP A 353 101.24 -98.24 -6.91
N LEU A 354 100.83 -98.93 -5.84
CA LEU A 354 101.58 -99.05 -4.58
C LEU A 354 102.99 -99.64 -4.79
N ASP A 355 103.19 -100.43 -5.84
CA ASP A 355 104.49 -100.99 -6.22
C ASP A 355 105.38 -100.02 -7.02
N VAL A 356 104.79 -99.00 -7.66
CA VAL A 356 105.51 -97.86 -8.24
C VAL A 356 105.86 -96.87 -7.13
N ILE A 357 104.95 -96.62 -6.19
CA ILE A 357 105.20 -95.78 -5.01
C ILE A 357 106.32 -96.39 -4.16
N LYS A 358 106.35 -97.69 -3.86
CA LYS A 358 107.46 -98.31 -3.11
C LYS A 358 108.80 -98.27 -3.87
N ARG A 359 108.78 -98.33 -5.20
CA ARG A 359 110.00 -98.19 -6.01
C ARG A 359 110.52 -96.76 -6.01
N ILE A 360 109.63 -95.78 -6.18
CA ILE A 360 109.95 -94.36 -6.09
C ILE A 360 110.34 -93.99 -4.65
N GLU A 361 109.70 -94.53 -3.63
CA GLU A 361 110.04 -94.34 -2.21
C GLU A 361 111.43 -94.91 -1.93
N LYS A 362 111.76 -96.09 -2.46
CA LYS A 362 113.12 -96.64 -2.36
C LYS A 362 114.15 -95.81 -3.12
N GLU A 363 113.83 -95.36 -4.34
CA GLU A 363 114.70 -94.52 -5.16
C GLU A 363 114.88 -93.11 -4.58
N THR A 364 113.83 -92.50 -4.02
CA THR A 364 113.88 -91.21 -3.32
C THR A 364 114.57 -91.33 -1.96
N TYR A 365 114.49 -92.49 -1.29
CA TYR A 365 115.27 -92.73 -0.08
C TYR A 365 116.75 -92.95 -0.42
N GLU A 366 117.08 -93.67 -1.50
CA GLU A 366 118.45 -93.85 -2.00
C GLU A 366 119.03 -92.51 -2.49
N ASN A 367 118.31 -91.77 -3.35
CA ASN A 367 118.68 -90.42 -3.79
C ASN A 367 118.72 -89.44 -2.62
N GLY A 368 117.78 -89.51 -1.68
CA GLY A 368 117.78 -88.69 -0.47
C GLY A 368 118.98 -88.98 0.43
N VAL A 369 119.43 -90.24 0.51
CA VAL A 369 120.69 -90.63 1.18
C VAL A 369 121.91 -90.11 0.41
N GLU A 370 121.89 -90.11 -0.92
CA GLU A 370 122.94 -89.51 -1.75
C GLU A 370 122.99 -87.99 -1.58
N GLU A 371 121.87 -87.29 -1.65
CA GLU A 371 121.75 -85.86 -1.38
C GLU A 371 122.16 -85.53 0.05
N LEU A 372 121.83 -86.36 1.05
CA LEU A 372 122.31 -86.18 2.42
C LEU A 372 123.83 -86.36 2.53
N LYS A 373 124.41 -87.30 1.78
CA LYS A 373 125.87 -87.47 1.71
C LYS A 373 126.52 -86.27 1.01
N GLN A 374 125.95 -85.80 -0.10
CA GLN A 374 126.42 -84.63 -0.83
C GLN A 374 126.26 -83.35 0.00
N ALA A 375 125.14 -83.15 0.68
CA ALA A 375 124.87 -82.03 1.58
C ALA A 375 125.77 -82.09 2.82
N LYS A 376 126.06 -83.28 3.39
CA LYS A 376 127.06 -83.44 4.45
C LYS A 376 128.47 -83.13 3.94
N HIS A 377 128.82 -83.58 2.75
CA HIS A 377 130.11 -83.30 2.13
C HIS A 377 130.26 -81.81 1.83
N ALA A 378 129.23 -81.18 1.24
CA ALA A 378 129.14 -79.75 0.99
C ALA A 378 129.16 -78.95 2.28
N ALA A 379 128.43 -79.34 3.33
CA ALA A 379 128.48 -78.70 4.64
C ALA A 379 129.84 -78.84 5.33
N LYS A 380 130.55 -79.97 5.11
CA LYS A 380 131.93 -80.15 5.57
C LYS A 380 132.89 -79.24 4.79
N LEU A 381 132.76 -79.17 3.47
CA LEU A 381 133.44 -78.22 2.60
C LEU A 381 133.14 -76.77 3.01
N LEU A 382 131.90 -76.42 3.30
CA LEU A 382 131.48 -75.07 3.71
C LEU A 382 132.03 -74.75 5.10
N LYS A 383 132.05 -75.71 6.03
CA LYS A 383 132.76 -75.56 7.31
C LYS A 383 134.28 -75.41 7.14
N ASP A 384 134.89 -76.12 6.19
CA ASP A 384 136.33 -76.03 5.94
C ASP A 384 136.68 -74.74 5.19
N VAL A 385 135.80 -74.26 4.28
CA VAL A 385 135.83 -72.93 3.66
C VAL A 385 135.57 -71.85 4.70
N ASP A 386 134.69 -72.04 5.67
CA ASP A 386 134.47 -71.10 6.77
C ASP A 386 135.64 -71.08 7.75
N LYS A 387 136.31 -72.21 8.00
CA LYS A 387 137.56 -72.25 8.75
C LYS A 387 138.68 -71.58 7.97
N LEU A 388 138.78 -71.82 6.66
CA LEU A 388 139.71 -71.13 5.77
C LEU A 388 139.40 -69.64 5.74
N SER A 389 138.15 -69.22 5.57
CA SER A 389 137.72 -67.83 5.52
C SER A 389 137.91 -67.14 6.87
N LYS A 390 137.70 -67.83 7.99
CA LYS A 390 138.08 -67.35 9.33
C LYS A 390 139.59 -67.27 9.51
N ARG A 391 140.37 -68.23 9.02
CA ARG A 391 141.85 -68.18 9.05
C ARG A 391 142.40 -67.09 8.13
N LEU A 392 141.78 -66.88 6.99
CA LEU A 392 142.12 -65.86 6.00
C LEU A 392 141.74 -64.49 6.57
N LYS A 393 140.49 -64.29 7.04
CA LYS A 393 140.11 -63.11 7.83
C LYS A 393 141.04 -62.88 9.02
N SER A 394 141.42 -63.92 9.77
CA SER A 394 142.40 -63.83 10.87
C SER A 394 143.85 -63.57 10.43
N SER A 395 144.22 -63.86 9.17
CA SER A 395 145.55 -63.59 8.60
C SER A 395 145.63 -62.21 7.93
N TYR A 396 144.47 -61.68 7.49
CA TYR A 396 144.30 -60.32 6.97
C TYR A 396 143.89 -59.32 8.07
N GLU A 397 143.46 -59.80 9.24
CA GLU A 397 143.37 -59.00 10.46
C GLU A 397 144.81 -58.71 10.95
N PRO A 398 145.24 -57.44 10.98
CA PRO A 398 146.57 -57.09 11.45
C PRO A 398 146.74 -57.53 12.90
N SER A 399 147.83 -58.26 13.14
CA SER A 399 148.33 -58.76 14.42
C SER A 399 148.15 -57.75 15.55
N ARG A 400 147.27 -58.06 16.51
CA ARG A 400 147.17 -57.37 17.80
C ARG A 400 148.34 -57.80 18.68
N ASN A 401 149.55 -57.42 18.28
CA ASN A 401 150.73 -57.42 19.14
C ASN A 401 150.88 -56.02 19.72
N ASN A 402 150.74 -55.96 21.04
CA ASN A 402 151.73 -55.35 21.93
C ASN A 402 152.36 -54.05 21.45
N ASN A 403 151.92 -52.92 22.00
CA ASN A 403 152.64 -52.30 23.12
C ASN A 403 152.21 -50.85 23.38
N PHE A 404 152.42 -50.47 24.64
CA PHE A 404 152.74 -49.14 25.18
C PHE A 404 151.60 -48.20 25.63
N ASN A 405 151.65 -47.99 26.97
CA ASN A 405 151.44 -46.76 27.74
C ASN A 405 150.04 -46.19 27.89
#